data_AF-A0A7Y5SFD0-F1
#
_entry.id   AF-A0A7Y5SFD0-F1
#
_cell.length_a   1.000
_cell.length_b   1.000
_cell.length_c   1.000
_cell.angle_alpha   90.00
_cell.angle_beta   90.00
_cell.angle_gamma   90.00
#
_symmetry.space_group_name_H-M   'P 1'
#
loop_
_entity.id
_entity.type
_entity.pdbx_description
1 polymer ?
#
loop_
_entity_poly.entity_id
_entity_poly.type
_entity_poly.pdbx_seq_one_letter_code
_entity_poly.pdbx_strand_id
1 'polypeptide(L)'
;MRFLRRGASPAPTAPAPSFGPWLLRHFARGEATAEMTFTQLEQVCSNAGSVLCGAAFDHASALLPVPEIAGPLAAEAALLARRTGDGFRACLADRQHTVISWPWDHLATRIAWEATRASDQSEEAVGRRLCDIGAAYAVRHRDQLAAVLDFWRQVTSGLRPAAAGVATPDLAQMGTTLLLAFQAEQVAS
;
A
#
# COMPACT_ATOMS: atom_id res chain seq x y z
N MET A 1 -48.75 -36.73 -2.08
CA MET A 1 -48.20 -35.52 -1.42
C MET A 1 -46.89 -35.15 -2.10
N ARG A 2 -46.84 -34.01 -2.81
CA ARG A 2 -45.64 -33.50 -3.51
C ARG A 2 -44.82 -32.68 -2.51
N PHE A 3 -43.61 -33.13 -2.18
CA PHE A 3 -42.67 -32.33 -1.41
C PHE A 3 -42.02 -31.30 -2.33
N LEU A 4 -42.32 -30.02 -2.09
CA LEU A 4 -41.61 -28.90 -2.71
C LEU A 4 -40.21 -28.84 -2.09
N ARG A 5 -39.18 -29.17 -2.88
CA ARG A 5 -37.79 -28.80 -2.57
C ARG A 5 -37.73 -27.27 -2.51
N ARG A 6 -37.56 -26.72 -1.31
CA ARG A 6 -37.06 -25.35 -1.13
C ARG A 6 -35.71 -25.28 -1.83
N GLY A 7 -35.64 -24.55 -2.94
CA GLY A 7 -34.36 -24.10 -3.48
C GLY A 7 -33.69 -23.27 -2.39
N ALA A 8 -32.51 -23.69 -1.94
CA ALA A 8 -31.66 -22.84 -1.13
C ALA A 8 -31.37 -21.58 -1.95
N SER A 9 -31.64 -20.40 -1.38
CA SER A 9 -31.16 -19.15 -1.97
C SER A 9 -29.65 -19.26 -2.16
N PRO A 10 -29.09 -18.84 -3.31
CA PRO A 10 -27.64 -18.79 -3.47
C PRO A 10 -27.06 -17.96 -2.32
N ALA A 11 -26.01 -18.49 -1.69
CA ALA A 11 -25.29 -17.75 -0.67
C ALA A 11 -24.85 -16.40 -1.26
N PRO A 12 -24.96 -15.29 -0.52
CA PRO A 12 -24.50 -13.99 -1.02
C PRO A 12 -23.02 -14.12 -1.41
N THR A 13 -22.73 -13.87 -2.68
CA THR A 13 -21.36 -13.81 -3.20
C THR A 13 -20.60 -12.78 -2.39
N ALA A 14 -19.43 -13.16 -1.86
CA ALA A 14 -18.58 -12.23 -1.12
C ALA A 14 -18.31 -10.98 -1.99
N PRO A 15 -18.36 -9.77 -1.41
CA PRO A 15 -18.06 -8.55 -2.15
C PRO A 15 -16.65 -8.66 -2.76
N ALA A 16 -16.50 -8.13 -3.99
CA ALA A 16 -15.21 -8.08 -4.63
C ALA A 16 -14.21 -7.28 -3.76
N PRO A 17 -12.96 -7.73 -3.63
CA PRO A 17 -11.98 -7.07 -2.78
C PRO A 17 -11.70 -5.65 -3.30
N SER A 18 -11.44 -4.71 -2.40
CA SER A 18 -10.92 -3.40 -2.78
C SER A 18 -9.44 -3.51 -3.23
N PHE A 19 -8.87 -2.43 -3.76
CA PHE A 19 -7.51 -2.44 -4.31
C PHE A 19 -6.44 -2.88 -3.29
N GLY A 20 -6.51 -2.39 -2.04
CA GLY A 20 -5.53 -2.71 -1.00
C GLY A 20 -5.48 -4.21 -0.65
N PRO A 21 -6.61 -4.85 -0.31
CA PRO A 21 -6.69 -6.29 -0.07
C PRO A 21 -6.25 -7.11 -1.29
N TRP A 22 -6.62 -6.68 -2.50
CA TRP A 22 -6.14 -7.30 -3.74
C TRP A 22 -4.62 -7.23 -3.88
N LEU A 23 -4.03 -6.07 -3.54
CA LEU A 23 -2.59 -5.84 -3.60
C LEU A 23 -1.84 -6.70 -2.57
N LEU A 24 -2.36 -6.80 -1.34
CA LEU A 24 -1.78 -7.65 -0.30
C LEU A 24 -1.71 -9.10 -0.76
N ARG A 25 -2.76 -9.65 -1.39
CA ARG A 25 -2.75 -11.02 -1.92
C ARG A 25 -1.66 -11.24 -2.96
N HIS A 26 -1.41 -10.25 -3.82
CA HIS A 26 -0.32 -10.29 -4.79
C HIS A 26 1.07 -10.38 -4.11
N PHE A 27 1.28 -9.63 -3.02
CA PHE A 27 2.56 -9.60 -2.31
C PHE A 27 2.72 -10.71 -1.26
N ALA A 28 1.62 -11.30 -0.79
CA ALA A 28 1.59 -12.41 0.16
C ALA A 28 1.92 -13.77 -0.47
N ARG A 29 2.00 -13.86 -1.81
CA ARG A 29 2.44 -15.06 -2.56
C ARG A 29 1.66 -16.34 -2.22
N GLY A 30 0.38 -16.21 -1.90
CA GLY A 30 -0.52 -17.34 -1.63
C GLY A 30 -0.61 -17.76 -0.16
N GLU A 31 0.13 -17.11 0.75
CA GLU A 31 -0.06 -17.24 2.20
C GLU A 31 -1.13 -16.24 2.67
N ALA A 32 -2.02 -16.65 3.58
CA ALA A 32 -3.03 -15.76 4.13
C ALA A 32 -2.38 -14.77 5.10
N THR A 33 -2.72 -13.48 5.02
CA THR A 33 -2.10 -12.47 5.90
C THR A 33 -2.43 -12.71 7.38
N ALA A 34 -3.54 -13.38 7.65
CA ALA A 34 -3.95 -13.77 9.01
C ALA A 34 -3.02 -14.79 9.69
N GLU A 35 -2.26 -15.56 8.90
CA GLU A 35 -1.35 -16.60 9.38
C GLU A 35 0.10 -16.10 9.56
N MET A 36 0.36 -14.87 9.12
CA MET A 36 1.71 -14.29 9.10
C MET A 36 2.17 -13.86 10.50
N THR A 37 3.48 -13.98 10.73
CA THR A 37 4.13 -13.25 11.84
C THR A 37 4.15 -11.75 11.57
N PHE A 38 4.36 -10.95 12.62
CA PHE A 38 4.52 -9.50 12.49
C PHE A 38 5.51 -9.11 11.39
N THR A 39 6.70 -9.72 11.36
CA THR A 39 7.75 -9.39 10.38
C THR A 39 7.34 -9.76 8.94
N GLN A 40 6.65 -10.89 8.74
CA GLN A 40 6.13 -11.25 7.42
C GLN A 40 5.06 -10.25 6.96
N LEU A 41 4.11 -9.92 7.84
CA LEU A 41 3.05 -8.96 7.52
C LEU A 41 3.61 -7.56 7.25
N GLU A 42 4.57 -7.11 8.05
CA GLU A 42 5.28 -5.83 7.84
C GLU A 42 5.97 -5.81 6.48
N GLN A 43 6.67 -6.89 6.10
CA GLN A 43 7.34 -6.96 4.80
C GLN A 43 6.35 -6.94 3.63
N VAL A 44 5.23 -7.68 3.74
CA VAL A 44 4.16 -7.67 2.72
C VAL A 44 3.53 -6.28 2.62
N CYS A 45 3.25 -5.64 3.76
CA CYS A 45 2.73 -4.28 3.81
C CYS A 45 3.72 -3.26 3.22
N SER A 46 5.02 -3.38 3.47
CA SER A 46 6.02 -2.44 2.93
C SER A 46 6.09 -2.56 1.41
N ASN A 47 6.11 -3.79 0.88
CA ASN A 47 6.11 -4.03 -0.55
C ASN A 47 4.82 -3.50 -1.22
N ALA A 48 3.65 -3.86 -0.67
CA ALA A 48 2.37 -3.35 -1.16
C ALA A 48 2.28 -1.82 -1.03
N GLY A 49 2.73 -1.27 0.10
CA GLY A 49 2.78 0.16 0.39
C GLY A 49 3.61 0.94 -0.62
N SER A 50 4.76 0.42 -1.05
CA SER A 50 5.61 1.09 -2.03
C SER A 50 4.89 1.32 -3.37
N VAL A 51 4.20 0.29 -3.84
CA VAL A 51 3.46 0.34 -5.11
C VAL A 51 2.14 1.10 -4.96
N LEU A 52 1.49 0.99 -3.80
CA LEU A 52 0.33 1.81 -3.48
C LEU A 52 0.67 3.30 -3.44
N CYS A 53 1.79 3.70 -2.85
CA CYS A 53 2.25 5.09 -2.88
C CYS A 53 2.47 5.58 -4.32
N GLY A 54 3.01 4.73 -5.20
CA GLY A 54 3.10 5.01 -6.63
C GLY A 54 1.73 5.20 -7.29
N ALA A 55 0.80 4.27 -7.06
CA ALA A 55 -0.56 4.36 -7.61
C ALA A 55 -1.30 5.60 -7.09
N ALA A 56 -1.17 5.90 -5.79
CA ALA A 56 -1.80 7.03 -5.13
C ALA A 56 -1.24 8.37 -5.62
N PHE A 57 0.01 8.42 -6.08
CA PHE A 57 0.59 9.65 -6.63
C PHE A 57 -0.18 10.15 -7.87
N ASP A 58 -0.55 9.24 -8.77
CA ASP A 58 -1.28 9.55 -10.01
C ASP A 58 -2.79 9.48 -9.84
N HIS A 59 -3.27 8.60 -8.95
CA HIS A 59 -4.68 8.20 -8.86
C HIS A 59 -5.27 8.29 -7.45
N ALA A 60 -4.76 9.20 -6.60
CA ALA A 60 -5.19 9.33 -5.20
C ALA A 60 -6.73 9.35 -5.02
N SER A 61 -7.43 10.13 -5.85
CA SER A 61 -8.89 10.29 -5.77
C SER A 61 -9.68 9.04 -6.19
N ALA A 62 -9.07 8.12 -6.94
CA ALA A 62 -9.67 6.83 -7.28
C ALA A 62 -9.50 5.80 -6.15
N LEU A 63 -8.48 5.97 -5.30
CA LEU A 63 -8.20 5.11 -4.16
C LEU A 63 -8.92 5.56 -2.88
N LEU A 64 -9.10 6.87 -2.71
CA LEU A 64 -9.81 7.46 -1.58
C LEU A 64 -10.50 8.76 -2.03
N PRO A 65 -11.85 8.85 -1.93
CA PRO A 65 -12.55 10.10 -2.20
C PRO A 65 -12.06 11.20 -1.24
N VAL A 66 -11.68 12.35 -1.79
CA VAL A 66 -11.18 13.53 -1.05
C VAL A 66 -12.01 13.95 0.18
N PRO A 67 -13.37 13.89 0.21
CA PRO A 67 -14.13 14.24 1.40
C PRO A 67 -13.90 13.31 2.62
N GLU A 68 -13.23 12.17 2.46
CA GLU A 68 -12.99 11.20 3.54
C GLU A 68 -11.71 11.46 4.34
N ILE A 69 -10.89 12.45 3.94
CA ILE A 69 -9.63 12.77 4.63
C ILE A 69 -9.88 13.75 5.79
N ALA A 70 -10.51 13.24 6.85
CA ALA A 70 -10.81 14.00 8.06
C ALA A 70 -10.30 13.29 9.34
N GLY A 71 -10.16 14.07 10.41
CA GLY A 71 -9.89 13.56 11.76
C GLY A 71 -8.64 12.67 11.84
N PRO A 72 -8.74 11.41 12.29
CA PRO A 72 -7.60 10.51 12.50
C PRO A 72 -6.74 10.25 11.26
N LEU A 73 -7.34 10.17 10.07
CA LEU A 73 -6.62 9.93 8.81
C LEU A 73 -5.67 11.08 8.45
N ALA A 74 -6.14 12.32 8.64
CA ALA A 74 -5.31 13.50 8.40
C ALA A 74 -4.12 13.56 9.38
N ALA A 75 -4.33 13.13 10.63
CA ALA A 75 -3.27 13.07 11.64
C ALA A 75 -2.23 11.99 11.31
N GLU A 76 -2.64 10.81 10.87
CA GLU A 76 -1.71 9.74 10.44
C GLU A 76 -0.92 10.15 9.18
N ALA A 77 -1.57 10.76 8.18
CA ALA A 77 -0.88 11.30 7.01
C ALA A 77 0.18 12.34 7.38
N ALA A 78 -0.14 13.25 8.31
CA ALA A 78 0.80 14.25 8.81
C ALA A 78 1.95 13.63 9.61
N LEU A 79 1.68 12.60 10.41
CA LEU A 79 2.71 11.86 11.15
C LEU A 79 3.66 11.15 10.19
N LEU A 80 3.13 10.50 9.16
CA LEU A 80 3.92 9.85 8.12
C LEU A 80 4.81 10.87 7.39
N ALA A 81 4.25 12.01 7.01
CA ALA A 81 4.99 13.08 6.35
C ALA A 81 6.14 13.62 7.22
N ARG A 82 5.86 13.83 8.51
CA ARG A 82 6.86 14.28 9.46
C ARG A 82 7.99 13.27 9.61
N ARG A 83 7.67 11.99 9.82
CA ARG A 83 8.69 10.92 9.98
C ARG A 83 9.57 10.78 8.76
N THR A 84 8.97 10.84 7.57
CA THR A 84 9.71 10.84 6.29
C THR A 84 10.68 12.02 6.21
N GLY A 85 10.21 13.22 6.55
CA GLY A 85 11.05 14.44 6.55
C GLY A 85 12.13 14.45 7.63
N ASP A 86 11.86 13.89 8.81
CA ASP A 86 12.85 13.72 9.89
C ASP A 86 13.92 12.71 9.46
N GLY A 87 13.53 11.57 8.88
CA GLY A 87 14.45 10.55 8.36
C GLY A 87 15.38 11.10 7.27
N PHE A 88 14.83 11.85 6.31
CA PHE A 88 15.63 12.43 5.23
C PHE A 88 16.61 13.49 5.75
N ARG A 89 16.20 14.31 6.72
CA ARG A 89 17.11 15.27 7.38
C ARG A 89 18.23 14.58 8.15
N ALA A 90 17.94 13.50 8.86
CA ALA A 90 18.96 12.69 9.53
C ALA A 90 19.97 12.12 8.51
N CYS A 91 19.48 11.59 7.38
CA CYS A 91 20.35 11.07 6.32
C CYS A 91 21.27 12.12 5.71
N LEU A 92 20.80 13.37 5.58
CA LEU A 92 21.63 14.46 5.09
C LEU A 92 22.68 14.93 6.11
N ALA A 93 22.37 14.82 7.41
CA ALA A 93 23.29 15.18 8.49
C ALA A 93 24.41 14.15 8.68
N ASP A 94 24.12 12.85 8.51
CA ASP A 94 25.11 11.77 8.55
C ASP A 94 24.87 10.75 7.44
N ARG A 95 25.44 11.02 6.26
CA ARG A 95 25.32 10.16 5.07
C ARG A 95 26.04 8.82 5.20
N GLN A 96 26.97 8.67 6.15
CA GLN A 96 27.80 7.47 6.27
C GLN A 96 27.17 6.42 7.19
N HIS A 97 26.33 6.85 8.14
CA HIS A 97 25.78 5.94 9.16
C HIS A 97 24.26 5.92 9.24
N THR A 98 23.54 6.74 8.46
CA THR A 98 22.08 6.76 8.50
C THR A 98 21.45 5.85 7.45
N VAL A 99 20.49 5.03 7.88
CA VAL A 99 19.61 4.23 7.00
C VAL A 99 18.37 5.05 6.66
N ILE A 100 18.05 5.14 5.36
CA ILE A 100 16.82 5.77 4.89
C ILE A 100 15.65 4.82 5.17
N SER A 101 14.63 5.31 5.88
CA SER A 101 13.32 4.65 5.98
C SER A 101 12.36 5.38 5.06
N TRP A 102 11.70 4.61 4.20
CA TRP A 102 10.74 5.14 3.24
C TRP A 102 9.36 5.32 3.88
N PRO A 103 8.47 6.16 3.33
CA PRO A 103 7.13 6.33 3.89
C PRO A 103 6.35 4.99 3.94
N TRP A 104 6.53 4.10 2.97
CA TRP A 104 5.87 2.79 3.00
C TRP A 104 6.41 1.86 4.10
N ASP A 105 7.64 2.04 4.57
CA ASP A 105 8.15 1.29 5.73
C ASP A 105 7.45 1.74 7.00
N HIS A 106 7.34 3.05 7.21
CA HIS A 106 6.59 3.60 8.35
C HIS A 106 5.11 3.19 8.34
N LEU A 107 4.49 3.21 7.15
CA LEU A 107 3.13 2.75 6.93
C LEU A 107 2.99 1.28 7.31
N ALA A 108 3.90 0.43 6.82
CA ALA A 108 3.91 -1.00 7.05
C ALA A 108 4.08 -1.36 8.53
N THR A 109 5.09 -0.81 9.20
CA THR A 109 5.32 -1.05 10.63
C THR A 109 4.09 -0.66 11.45
N ARG A 110 3.48 0.50 11.14
CA ARG A 110 2.31 1.01 11.85
C ARG A 110 1.11 0.08 11.70
N ILE A 111 0.81 -0.30 10.46
CA ILE A 111 -0.36 -1.14 10.15
C ILE A 111 -0.17 -2.55 10.68
N ALA A 112 0.99 -3.17 10.46
CA ALA A 112 1.29 -4.49 10.99
C ALA A 112 1.17 -4.51 12.52
N TRP A 113 1.68 -3.47 13.20
CA TRP A 113 1.58 -3.35 14.65
C TRP A 113 0.14 -3.26 15.13
N GLU A 114 -0.67 -2.41 14.51
CA GLU A 114 -2.09 -2.28 14.86
C GLU A 114 -2.88 -3.57 14.59
N ALA A 115 -2.64 -4.22 13.45
CA ALA A 115 -3.28 -5.47 13.07
C ALA A 115 -2.96 -6.60 14.06
N THR A 116 -1.68 -6.78 14.42
CA THR A 116 -1.27 -7.74 15.45
C THR A 116 -1.88 -7.42 16.80
N ARG A 117 -1.94 -6.14 17.18
CA ARG A 117 -2.54 -5.71 18.46
C ARG A 117 -4.04 -5.88 18.55
N ALA A 118 -4.74 -5.72 17.44
CA ALA A 118 -6.19 -5.91 17.33
C ALA A 118 -6.57 -7.38 17.11
N SER A 119 -5.59 -8.26 16.89
CA SER A 119 -5.79 -9.65 16.45
C SER A 119 -6.63 -9.76 15.17
N ASP A 120 -6.52 -8.76 14.29
CA ASP A 120 -7.17 -8.73 12.97
C ASP A 120 -6.11 -8.40 11.92
N GLN A 121 -5.60 -9.45 11.30
CA GLN A 121 -4.61 -9.41 10.22
C GLN A 121 -5.24 -9.82 8.89
N SER A 122 -6.57 -9.72 8.76
CA SER A 122 -7.26 -10.02 7.51
C SER A 122 -6.82 -9.07 6.39
N GLU A 123 -6.77 -9.57 5.15
CA GLU A 123 -6.37 -8.77 3.99
C GLU A 123 -7.28 -7.54 3.84
N GLU A 124 -8.56 -7.68 4.19
CA GLU A 124 -9.52 -6.59 4.14
C GLU A 124 -9.16 -5.46 5.13
N ALA A 125 -8.96 -5.79 6.40
CA ALA A 125 -8.65 -4.80 7.43
C ALA A 125 -7.30 -4.13 7.16
N VAL A 126 -6.26 -4.92 6.90
CA VAL A 126 -4.90 -4.44 6.62
C VAL A 126 -4.87 -3.63 5.33
N GLY A 127 -5.46 -4.17 4.26
CA GLY A 127 -5.43 -3.57 2.93
C GLY A 127 -6.18 -2.25 2.88
N ARG A 128 -7.34 -2.18 3.54
CA ARG A 128 -8.10 -0.92 3.66
C ARG A 128 -7.29 0.15 4.38
N ARG A 129 -6.66 -0.16 5.53
CA ARG A 129 -5.82 0.79 6.27
C ARG A 129 -4.65 1.31 5.44
N LEU A 130 -4.07 0.43 4.60
CA LEU A 130 -2.96 0.75 3.72
C LEU A 130 -3.40 1.73 2.61
N CYS A 131 -4.56 1.50 1.99
CA CYS A 131 -5.18 2.43 1.04
C CYS A 131 -5.51 3.78 1.69
N ASP A 132 -6.20 3.73 2.82
CA ASP A 132 -6.69 4.89 3.57
C ASP A 132 -5.55 5.87 3.91
N ILE A 133 -4.50 5.39 4.59
CA ILE A 133 -3.38 6.24 5.01
C ILE A 133 -2.52 6.63 3.80
N GLY A 134 -2.24 5.70 2.89
CA GLY A 134 -1.40 5.95 1.72
C GLY A 134 -2.01 6.99 0.76
N ALA A 135 -3.32 6.90 0.50
CA ALA A 135 -4.03 7.88 -0.31
C ALA A 135 -4.16 9.23 0.41
N ALA A 136 -4.46 9.24 1.73
CA ALA A 136 -4.47 10.47 2.51
C ALA A 136 -3.12 11.19 2.50
N TYR A 137 -2.02 10.44 2.59
CA TYR A 137 -0.66 10.97 2.45
C TYR A 137 -0.42 11.55 1.05
N ALA A 138 -0.77 10.82 -0.01
CA ALA A 138 -0.61 11.29 -1.39
C ALA A 138 -1.40 12.57 -1.67
N VAL A 139 -2.62 12.70 -1.15
CA VAL A 139 -3.44 13.91 -1.33
C VAL A 139 -2.87 15.10 -0.55
N ARG A 140 -2.52 14.91 0.72
CA ARG A 140 -2.13 16.03 1.61
C ARG A 140 -0.68 16.46 1.47
N HIS A 141 0.20 15.54 1.08
CA HIS A 141 1.64 15.72 1.05
C HIS A 141 2.22 15.33 -0.32
N ARG A 142 1.49 15.63 -1.39
CA ARG A 142 1.82 15.26 -2.78
C ARG A 142 3.24 15.62 -3.18
N ASP A 143 3.70 16.83 -2.88
CA ASP A 143 5.04 17.29 -3.25
C ASP A 143 6.14 16.50 -2.54
N GLN A 144 5.89 16.11 -1.28
CA GLN A 144 6.82 15.26 -0.55
C GLN A 144 6.84 13.85 -1.14
N LEU A 145 5.68 13.29 -1.49
CA LEU A 145 5.60 11.99 -2.15
C LEU A 145 6.30 12.02 -3.52
N ALA A 146 6.15 13.10 -4.30
CA ALA A 146 6.88 13.29 -5.56
C ALA A 146 8.40 13.21 -5.34
N ALA A 147 8.92 13.97 -4.35
CA ALA A 147 10.33 13.96 -4.01
C ALA A 147 10.82 12.59 -3.54
N VAL A 148 10.01 11.84 -2.79
CA VAL A 148 10.30 10.46 -2.38
C VAL A 148 10.42 9.55 -3.59
N LEU A 149 9.45 9.59 -4.52
CA LEU A 149 9.44 8.73 -5.71
C LEU A 149 10.62 9.04 -6.64
N ASP A 150 10.94 10.32 -6.83
CA ASP A 150 12.09 10.73 -7.62
C ASP A 150 13.41 10.28 -6.98
N PHE A 151 13.52 10.40 -5.65
CA PHE A 151 14.71 9.93 -4.93
C PHE A 151 14.84 8.41 -4.98
N TRP A 152 13.74 7.66 -4.85
CA TRP A 152 13.74 6.21 -5.04
C TRP A 152 14.23 5.81 -6.43
N ARG A 153 13.78 6.50 -7.49
CA ARG A 153 14.25 6.25 -8.86
C ARG A 153 15.77 6.47 -8.99
N GLN A 154 16.29 7.52 -8.35
CA GLN A 154 17.73 7.78 -8.32
C GLN A 154 18.51 6.69 -7.57
N VAL A 155 18.05 6.30 -6.37
CA VAL A 155 18.68 5.23 -5.57
C VAL A 155 18.70 3.92 -6.35
N THR A 156 17.56 3.51 -6.91
CA THR A 156 17.48 2.24 -7.65
C THR A 156 18.29 2.24 -8.95
N SER A 157 18.46 3.40 -9.59
CA SER A 157 19.36 3.55 -10.74
C SER A 157 20.83 3.35 -10.35
N GLY A 158 21.23 3.79 -9.15
CA GLY A 158 22.60 3.63 -8.64
C GLY A 158 22.93 2.23 -8.15
N LEU A 159 21.94 1.47 -7.68
CA LEU A 159 22.10 0.09 -7.19
C LEU A 159 22.23 -0.95 -8.32
N ARG A 160 21.74 -0.62 -9.52
CA ARG A 160 21.83 -1.49 -10.70
C ARG A 160 22.68 -0.79 -11.76
N PRO A 161 24.01 -1.02 -11.83
CA PRO A 161 24.77 -0.60 -13.00
C PRO A 161 24.10 -1.27 -14.19
N ALA A 162 23.64 -0.46 -15.15
CA ALA A 162 22.77 -0.84 -16.25
C ALA A 162 23.18 -2.18 -16.90
N ALA A 163 22.65 -3.29 -16.40
CA ALA A 163 22.66 -4.55 -17.12
C ALA A 163 21.77 -4.29 -18.34
N ALA A 164 22.38 -4.31 -19.52
CA ALA A 164 21.76 -3.88 -20.77
C ALA A 164 20.35 -4.47 -20.91
N GLY A 165 19.33 -3.60 -20.87
CA GLY A 165 17.94 -3.95 -21.11
C GLY A 165 17.00 -4.05 -19.91
N VAL A 166 17.47 -3.92 -18.66
CA VAL A 166 16.57 -3.87 -17.49
C VAL A 166 16.22 -2.42 -17.15
N ALA A 167 14.96 -2.03 -17.35
CA ALA A 167 14.47 -0.71 -16.96
C ALA A 167 14.61 -0.47 -15.45
N THR A 168 14.98 0.75 -15.06
CA THR A 168 14.99 1.17 -13.65
C THR A 168 13.57 1.06 -13.08
N PRO A 169 13.38 0.46 -11.90
CA PRO A 169 12.07 0.39 -11.26
C PRO A 169 11.46 1.79 -11.07
N ASP A 170 10.26 1.99 -11.60
CA ASP A 170 9.48 3.21 -11.42
C ASP A 170 8.20 2.87 -10.66
N LEU A 171 8.12 3.29 -9.39
CA LEU A 171 7.00 2.97 -8.52
C LEU A 171 5.68 3.59 -9.00
N ALA A 172 5.72 4.79 -9.60
CA ALA A 172 4.51 5.41 -10.14
C ALA A 172 3.96 4.57 -11.31
N GLN A 173 4.83 4.20 -12.26
CA GLN A 173 4.46 3.34 -13.37
C GLN A 173 3.95 1.96 -12.90
N MET A 174 4.66 1.33 -11.96
CA MET A 174 4.27 0.03 -11.40
C MET A 174 2.92 0.11 -10.68
N GLY A 175 2.72 1.17 -9.88
CA GLY A 175 1.47 1.43 -9.15
C GLY A 175 0.29 1.59 -10.09
N THR A 176 0.42 2.46 -11.09
CA THR A 176 -0.60 2.67 -12.11
C THR A 176 -0.91 1.38 -12.87
N THR A 177 0.11 0.59 -13.22
CA THR A 177 -0.08 -0.70 -13.91
C THR A 177 -0.91 -1.68 -13.08
N LEU A 178 -0.60 -1.82 -11.78
CA LEU A 178 -1.36 -2.71 -10.91
C LEU A 178 -2.78 -2.22 -10.63
N LEU A 179 -2.97 -0.90 -10.50
CA LEU A 179 -4.31 -0.33 -10.33
C LEU A 179 -5.19 -0.59 -11.56
N LEU A 180 -4.63 -0.44 -12.76
CA LEU A 180 -5.34 -0.75 -14.01
C LEU A 180 -5.65 -2.24 -14.14
N ALA A 181 -4.73 -3.13 -13.74
CA ALA A 181 -4.96 -4.57 -13.73
C ALA A 181 -6.13 -4.93 -12.79
N PHE A 182 -6.13 -4.38 -11.58
CA PHE A 182 -7.25 -4.53 -10.64
C PHE A 182 -8.57 -4.06 -11.25
N GLN A 183 -8.61 -2.87 -11.84
CA GLN A 183 -9.82 -2.33 -12.47
C GLN A 183 -10.33 -3.21 -13.62
N ALA A 184 -9.43 -3.80 -14.42
CA ALA A 184 -9.80 -4.73 -15.47
C ALA A 184 -10.44 -6.02 -14.93
N GLU A 185 -9.91 -6.56 -13.83
CA GLU A 185 -10.49 -7.74 -13.15
C GLU A 185 -11.88 -7.46 -12.59
N GLN A 186 -12.13 -6.25 -12.07
CA GLN A 186 -13.45 -5.85 -11.57
C GLN A 186 -14.52 -5.77 -12.67
N VAL A 187 -14.14 -5.44 -13.91
CA VAL A 187 -15.07 -5.36 -15.05
C VAL A 187 -15.39 -6.75 -15.64
N ALA A 188 -14.47 -7.70 -15.48
CA ALA A 188 -14.62 -9.06 -16.00
C ALA A 188 -15.40 -10.01 -15.07
N SER A 189 -15.65 -9.60 -13.82
CA SER A 189 -16.33 -10.37 -12.77
C SER A 189 -17.82 -10.04 -12.69
#